data_AF-M1V5P4-F1
#
_entry.id   AF-M1V5P4-F1
#
_cell.length_a   1.000
_cell.length_b   1.000
_cell.length_c   1.000
_cell.angle_alpha   90.00
_cell.angle_beta   90.00
_cell.angle_gamma   90.00
#
_symmetry.space_group_name_H-M   'P 1'
#
loop_
_entity.id
_entity.type
_entity.pdbx_description
1 polymer ?
#
loop_
_entity_poly.entity_id
_entity_poly.type
_entity_poly.pdbx_seq_one_letter_code
_entity_poly.pdbx_strand_id
1 'polypeptide(L)'
;MGSGEGTTGRANVIYNFAIGSNVNTERLRTRARWLGDQAEIKFLSAEPAVLRGYRIVFNTPGFPPAEAAFCSVRACECGGGRRCPSEVHGVLYAFDRASYELLWVTEGGLGGREYGSSYVERRVHVETYRRPGVLHEAIIFETRPSRTVETWYRRWLRRDVYRRRWLASEFRCIATSAMGALEQELAAQRVANAADQVASTSWLPKNGSAALPLWYTQHAHVLEVTQALPQDHSDRIALEMERVLIRPSMRYLGLIRDGALQSGLDADYRRLLETYMVHWRVSCPCAARPQPLQGWLTVSVNMSTPGFFRWLWWAHLTGRKRVLRFLYQLWNRWFLRVLSFFAMERELHAMRLAQRTHACIGKPQVLLHWVAVYFCSVIILIWTLPIALAGLLYGKGNFFHVRPSTPALVPGNAAPAARSANVHA
;
A
#
# COMPACT_ATOMS: atom_id res chain seq x y z
N MET A 1 31.01 -27.51 -47.87
CA MET A 1 30.01 -26.42 -47.78
C MET A 1 28.97 -26.83 -46.75
N GLY A 2 29.23 -26.55 -45.48
CA GLY A 2 28.30 -26.83 -44.39
C GLY A 2 27.58 -25.54 -44.02
N SER A 3 26.27 -25.49 -44.26
CA SER A 3 25.38 -24.44 -43.79
C SER A 3 25.34 -24.49 -42.26
N GLY A 4 26.24 -23.75 -41.61
CA GLY A 4 26.11 -23.40 -40.21
C GLY A 4 24.89 -22.52 -40.07
N GLU A 5 23.72 -23.13 -39.86
CA GLU A 5 22.56 -22.45 -39.31
C GLU A 5 22.99 -21.83 -37.99
N GLY A 6 23.35 -20.56 -38.07
CA GLY A 6 23.54 -19.71 -36.93
C GLY A 6 22.25 -19.77 -36.13
N THR A 7 22.31 -20.47 -35.00
CA THR A 7 21.53 -20.14 -33.81
C THR A 7 21.97 -18.73 -33.40
N THR A 8 21.63 -17.73 -34.22
CA THR A 8 21.70 -16.31 -33.89
C THR A 8 20.87 -16.19 -32.64
N GLY A 9 21.58 -16.09 -31.52
CA GLY A 9 21.04 -16.28 -30.20
C GLY A 9 19.74 -15.52 -30.10
N ARG A 10 18.64 -16.24 -29.87
CA ARG A 10 17.45 -15.63 -29.32
C ARG A 10 17.95 -14.88 -28.10
N ALA A 11 18.03 -13.56 -28.21
CA ALA A 11 18.38 -12.70 -27.09
C ALA A 11 17.56 -13.21 -25.91
N ASN A 12 18.18 -13.30 -24.74
CA ASN A 12 17.58 -13.86 -23.55
C ASN A 12 16.44 -12.93 -23.07
N VAL A 13 15.32 -12.98 -23.80
CA VAL A 13 14.15 -12.13 -23.63
C VAL A 13 13.34 -12.71 -22.49
N ILE A 14 13.08 -11.87 -21.49
CA ILE A 14 12.26 -12.22 -20.34
C ILE A 14 10.92 -11.54 -20.51
N TYR A 15 9.85 -12.33 -20.53
CA TYR A 15 8.49 -11.82 -20.56
C TYR A 15 7.99 -11.60 -19.13
N ASN A 16 7.45 -10.42 -18.85
CA ASN A 16 6.78 -10.10 -17.59
C ASN A 16 5.36 -9.62 -17.85
N PHE A 17 4.39 -10.19 -17.15
CA PHE A 17 2.99 -9.81 -17.25
C PHE A 17 2.59 -8.90 -16.08
N ALA A 18 2.38 -7.62 -16.38
CA ALA A 18 2.07 -6.59 -15.40
C ALA A 18 0.56 -6.38 -15.26
N ILE A 19 0.09 -6.35 -14.01
CA ILE A 19 -1.34 -6.24 -13.64
C ILE A 19 -1.64 -5.12 -12.62
N GLY A 20 -0.60 -4.48 -12.09
CA GLY A 20 -0.70 -3.42 -11.07
C GLY A 20 -0.27 -2.07 -11.62
N SER A 21 0.36 -1.23 -10.78
CA SER A 21 0.88 0.09 -11.22
C SER A 21 1.83 0.04 -12.42
N ASN A 22 2.45 -1.11 -12.73
CA ASN A 22 3.32 -1.29 -13.89
C ASN A 22 2.56 -1.46 -15.21
N VAL A 23 1.22 -1.55 -15.19
CA VAL A 23 0.39 -1.40 -16.39
C VAL A 23 0.57 0.01 -16.98
N ASN A 24 0.82 1.02 -16.14
CA ASN A 24 1.22 2.34 -16.60
C ASN A 24 2.69 2.34 -17.04
N THR A 25 2.92 2.51 -18.34
CA THR A 25 4.24 2.40 -18.96
C THR A 25 5.21 3.48 -18.49
N GLU A 26 4.72 4.71 -18.28
CA GLU A 26 5.54 5.81 -17.78
C GLU A 26 5.99 5.55 -16.35
N ARG A 27 5.07 5.04 -15.51
CA ARG A 27 5.38 4.65 -14.14
C ARG A 27 6.42 3.53 -14.09
N LEU A 28 6.33 2.56 -15.01
CA LEU A 28 7.29 1.46 -15.11
C LEU A 28 8.70 1.98 -15.47
N ARG A 29 8.84 2.81 -16.53
CA ARG A 29 10.15 3.36 -16.94
C ARG A 29 10.84 4.12 -15.83
N THR A 30 10.07 4.92 -15.08
CA THR A 30 10.58 5.77 -14.00
C THR A 30 10.75 5.05 -12.67
N ARG A 31 10.35 3.77 -12.56
CA ARG A 31 10.33 3.03 -11.29
C ARG A 31 11.72 2.80 -10.70
N ALA A 32 12.76 2.72 -11.54
CA ALA A 32 14.14 2.50 -11.11
C ALA A 32 14.90 3.79 -10.74
N ARG A 33 14.32 4.99 -10.92
CA ARG A 33 15.02 6.27 -10.68
C ARG A 33 15.57 6.43 -9.25
N TRP A 34 14.98 5.76 -8.27
CA TRP A 34 15.49 5.80 -6.89
C TRP A 34 16.83 5.05 -6.71
N LEU A 35 17.20 4.18 -7.65
CA LEU A 35 18.53 3.53 -7.72
C LEU A 35 19.59 4.45 -8.33
N GLY A 36 19.19 5.58 -8.92
CA GLY A 36 20.04 6.57 -9.55
C GLY A 36 19.32 7.28 -10.69
N ASP A 37 19.66 8.54 -10.96
CA ASP A 37 18.96 9.38 -11.94
C ASP A 37 18.96 8.81 -13.36
N GLN A 38 19.94 7.96 -13.69
CA GLN A 38 20.11 7.31 -14.99
C GLN A 38 19.49 5.91 -15.06
N ALA A 39 18.94 5.38 -13.95
CA ALA A 39 18.35 4.05 -13.92
C ALA A 39 16.92 4.09 -14.50
N GLU A 40 16.79 3.71 -15.76
CA GLU A 40 15.52 3.57 -16.48
C GLU A 40 15.28 2.11 -16.83
N ILE A 41 14.04 1.63 -16.59
CA ILE A 41 13.61 0.30 -17.01
C ILE A 41 13.22 0.36 -18.50
N LYS A 42 14.05 -0.23 -19.37
CA LYS A 42 13.79 -0.33 -20.81
C LYS A 42 13.10 -1.66 -21.14
N PHE A 43 12.15 -1.65 -22.07
CA PHE A 43 11.51 -2.87 -22.57
C PHE A 43 11.54 -2.86 -24.10
N LEU A 44 11.66 -4.06 -24.68
CA LEU A 44 11.72 -4.31 -26.11
C LEU A 44 10.34 -4.20 -26.76
N SER A 45 9.30 -4.64 -26.05
CA SER A 45 7.91 -4.49 -26.46
C SER A 45 6.97 -4.43 -25.26
N ALA A 46 5.78 -3.88 -25.48
CA ALA A 46 4.67 -3.82 -24.55
C ALA A 46 3.38 -4.14 -25.32
N GLU A 47 2.69 -5.21 -24.94
CA GLU A 47 1.47 -5.65 -25.64
C GLU A 47 0.35 -5.93 -24.62
N PRO A 48 -0.90 -5.52 -24.89
CA PRO A 48 -2.02 -5.91 -24.04
C PRO A 48 -2.23 -7.43 -24.13
N ALA A 49 -2.43 -8.05 -22.98
CA ALA A 49 -2.56 -9.50 -22.85
C ALA A 49 -3.56 -9.90 -21.75
N VAL A 50 -4.03 -11.14 -21.83
CA VAL A 50 -4.99 -11.73 -20.89
C VAL A 50 -4.41 -12.96 -20.22
N LEU A 51 -4.62 -13.06 -18.91
CA LEU A 51 -4.30 -14.19 -18.06
C LEU A 51 -5.59 -14.85 -17.58
N ARG A 52 -5.89 -16.04 -18.10
CA ARG A 52 -7.14 -16.78 -17.82
C ARG A 52 -6.99 -17.68 -16.60
N GLY A 53 -8.08 -17.88 -15.85
CA GLY A 53 -8.09 -18.71 -14.64
C GLY A 53 -7.54 -18.00 -13.40
N TYR A 54 -7.40 -16.69 -13.46
CA TYR A 54 -6.95 -15.84 -12.36
C TYR A 54 -7.95 -14.71 -12.13
N ARG A 55 -7.91 -14.15 -10.92
CA ARG A 55 -8.60 -12.90 -10.58
C ARG A 55 -7.62 -11.91 -9.97
N ILE A 56 -7.86 -10.63 -10.23
CA ILE A 56 -7.15 -9.54 -9.59
C ILE A 56 -7.62 -9.40 -8.14
N VAL A 57 -6.69 -9.24 -7.22
CA VAL A 57 -6.95 -9.02 -5.78
C VAL A 57 -6.05 -7.91 -5.28
N PHE A 58 -6.50 -7.16 -4.27
CA PHE A 58 -5.70 -6.11 -3.64
C PHE A 58 -5.24 -6.55 -2.27
N ASN A 59 -4.50 -7.65 -2.19
CA ASN A 59 -4.17 -8.30 -0.91
C ASN A 59 -2.70 -8.11 -0.49
N THR A 60 -1.90 -7.35 -1.24
CA THR A 60 -0.54 -6.99 -0.83
C THR A 60 -0.61 -5.82 0.15
N PRO A 61 -0.02 -5.88 1.34
CA PRO A 61 0.06 -4.74 2.25
C PRO A 61 0.78 -3.57 1.59
N GLY A 62 0.14 -2.40 1.63
CA GLY A 62 0.74 -1.18 1.18
C GLY A 62 1.58 -0.48 2.25
N PHE A 63 1.72 0.84 2.11
CA PHE A 63 2.33 1.74 3.09
C PHE A 63 1.26 2.65 3.71
N PRO A 64 0.56 2.23 4.77
CA PRO A 64 -0.41 3.09 5.45
C PRO A 64 0.26 4.34 6.02
N PRO A 65 -0.41 5.52 5.96
CA PRO A 65 -1.78 5.74 5.47
C PRO A 65 -1.88 6.01 3.96
N ALA A 66 -0.76 6.12 3.24
CA ALA A 66 -0.75 6.55 1.84
C ALA A 66 -1.33 5.50 0.88
N GLU A 67 -1.01 4.23 1.11
CA GLU A 67 -1.46 3.11 0.28
C GLU A 67 -1.87 1.95 1.20
N ALA A 68 -3.17 1.63 1.28
CA ALA A 68 -3.64 0.54 2.13
C ALA A 68 -3.23 -0.83 1.56
N ALA A 69 -3.36 -1.00 0.25
CA ALA A 69 -3.04 -2.24 -0.42
C ALA A 69 -2.61 -2.09 -1.88
N PHE A 70 -1.83 -3.05 -2.35
CA PHE A 70 -1.40 -3.18 -3.74
C PHE A 70 -2.00 -4.41 -4.40
N CYS A 71 -1.95 -4.38 -5.73
CA CYS A 71 -2.49 -5.41 -6.62
C CYS A 71 -1.65 -6.70 -6.55
N SER A 72 -2.33 -7.82 -6.66
CA SER A 72 -1.81 -9.17 -6.87
C SER A 72 -2.81 -9.98 -7.70
N VAL A 73 -2.45 -11.20 -8.04
CA VAL A 73 -3.37 -12.22 -8.57
C VAL A 73 -3.64 -13.31 -7.55
N ARG A 74 -4.77 -13.99 -7.73
CA ARG A 74 -5.03 -15.32 -7.18
C ARG A 74 -5.54 -16.21 -8.30
N ALA A 75 -5.06 -17.46 -8.34
CA ALA A 75 -5.66 -18.48 -9.17
C ALA A 75 -7.10 -18.70 -8.70
N CYS A 76 -8.02 -18.90 -9.64
CA CYS A 76 -9.39 -19.20 -9.30
C CYS A 76 -9.56 -20.70 -9.05
N GLU A 77 -10.05 -21.05 -7.86
CA GLU A 77 -10.34 -22.43 -7.46
C GLU A 77 -11.71 -22.85 -8.00
N CYS A 78 -11.81 -22.98 -9.31
CA CYS A 78 -13.06 -23.36 -9.96
C CYS A 78 -13.07 -24.89 -9.99
N GLY A 79 -13.52 -25.48 -8.88
CA GLY A 79 -13.52 -26.92 -8.65
C GLY A 79 -14.24 -27.69 -9.77
N GLY A 80 -13.72 -28.87 -10.12
CA GLY A 80 -14.37 -29.78 -11.07
C GLY A 80 -14.02 -29.58 -12.55
N GLY A 81 -12.83 -29.05 -12.87
CA GLY A 81 -12.34 -28.97 -14.26
C GLY A 81 -13.07 -27.95 -15.15
N ARG A 82 -14.02 -27.20 -14.60
CA ARG A 82 -14.68 -26.11 -15.33
C ARG A 82 -13.70 -24.96 -15.50
N ARG A 83 -13.58 -24.47 -16.74
CA ARG A 83 -12.78 -23.30 -17.07
C ARG A 83 -13.32 -22.13 -16.26
N CYS A 84 -12.48 -21.55 -15.41
CA CYS A 84 -12.93 -20.42 -14.64
C CYS A 84 -13.16 -19.22 -15.56
N PRO A 85 -14.34 -18.55 -15.52
CA PRO A 85 -14.62 -17.41 -16.39
C PRO A 85 -13.79 -16.18 -16.00
N SER A 86 -13.12 -16.20 -14.84
CA SER A 86 -12.28 -15.08 -14.42
C SER A 86 -11.01 -14.99 -15.26
N GLU A 87 -10.74 -13.78 -15.70
CA GLU A 87 -9.51 -13.41 -16.38
C GLU A 87 -9.00 -12.07 -15.87
N VAL A 88 -7.68 -11.90 -15.99
CA VAL A 88 -6.97 -10.67 -15.61
C VAL A 88 -6.30 -10.12 -16.85
N HIS A 89 -6.62 -8.88 -17.18
CA HIS A 89 -6.01 -8.19 -18.31
C HIS A 89 -4.86 -7.32 -17.80
N GLY A 90 -3.80 -7.25 -18.58
CA GLY A 90 -2.57 -6.58 -18.21
C GLY A 90 -1.69 -6.31 -19.42
N VAL A 91 -0.43 -5.94 -19.15
CA VAL A 91 0.54 -5.65 -20.21
C VAL A 91 1.66 -6.68 -20.15
N LEU A 92 1.87 -7.37 -21.26
CA LEU A 92 3.01 -8.25 -21.48
C LEU A 92 4.19 -7.41 -21.97
N TYR A 93 5.19 -7.25 -21.11
CA TYR A 93 6.44 -6.60 -21.45
C TYR A 93 7.50 -7.64 -21.82
N ALA A 94 8.27 -7.37 -22.88
CA ALA A 94 9.47 -8.11 -23.22
C ALA A 94 10.70 -7.32 -22.75
N PHE A 95 11.56 -7.94 -21.96
CA PHE A 95 12.75 -7.33 -21.37
C PHE A 95 14.04 -8.00 -21.84
N ASP A 96 15.12 -7.23 -21.94
CA ASP A 96 16.44 -7.82 -21.78
C ASP A 96 16.70 -8.19 -20.32
N ARG A 97 17.73 -9.00 -20.07
CA ARG A 97 18.04 -9.50 -18.73
C ARG A 97 18.31 -8.38 -17.72
N ALA A 98 19.07 -7.36 -18.11
CA ALA A 98 19.49 -6.27 -17.22
C ALA A 98 18.29 -5.39 -16.80
N SER A 99 17.42 -5.06 -17.75
CA SER A 99 16.21 -4.27 -17.50
C SER A 99 15.19 -5.03 -16.66
N TYR A 100 15.09 -6.35 -16.85
CA TYR A 100 14.28 -7.20 -15.98
C TYR A 100 14.82 -7.22 -14.54
N GLU A 101 16.14 -7.31 -14.36
CA GLU A 101 16.74 -7.28 -13.02
C GLU A 101 16.49 -5.96 -12.28
N LEU A 102 16.49 -4.82 -13.00
CA LEU A 102 16.06 -3.54 -12.44
C LEU A 102 14.61 -3.59 -11.97
N LEU A 103 13.69 -4.11 -12.80
CA LEU A 103 12.29 -4.30 -12.41
C LEU A 103 12.17 -5.18 -11.16
N TRP A 104 12.83 -6.32 -11.14
CA TRP A 104 12.83 -7.27 -10.03
C TRP A 104 13.31 -6.63 -8.72
N VAL A 105 14.36 -5.82 -8.79
CA VAL A 105 14.85 -5.02 -7.66
C VAL A 105 13.76 -4.10 -7.11
N THR A 106 13.01 -3.41 -7.99
CA THR A 106 11.93 -2.50 -7.56
C THR A 106 10.71 -3.19 -6.95
N GLU A 107 10.49 -4.47 -7.23
CA GLU A 107 9.43 -5.28 -6.60
C GLU A 107 9.86 -5.88 -5.25
N GLY A 108 11.03 -5.47 -4.73
CA GLY A 108 11.54 -5.85 -3.43
C GLY A 108 12.61 -6.94 -3.46
N GLY A 109 13.24 -7.19 -4.62
CA GLY A 109 14.32 -8.19 -4.77
C GLY A 109 15.57 -7.92 -3.90
N LEU A 110 15.83 -6.67 -3.52
CA LEU A 110 17.02 -6.29 -2.73
C LEU A 110 17.01 -6.74 -1.27
N GLY A 111 15.89 -7.20 -0.72
CA GLY A 111 15.88 -7.80 0.62
C GLY A 111 16.64 -9.12 0.72
N GLY A 112 17.22 -9.60 -0.39
CA GLY A 112 17.61 -11.00 -0.53
C GLY A 112 16.38 -11.90 -0.48
N ARG A 113 16.55 -13.18 -0.81
CA ARG A 113 15.46 -14.17 -0.63
C ARG A 113 15.01 -14.25 0.84
N GLU A 114 15.91 -13.89 1.76
CA GLU A 114 15.75 -13.97 3.23
C GLU A 114 14.91 -12.85 3.86
N TYR A 115 15.10 -11.55 3.54
CA TYR A 115 14.24 -10.50 4.13
C TYR A 115 12.88 -10.34 3.43
N GLY A 116 12.66 -11.14 2.38
CA GLY A 116 11.35 -11.56 1.90
C GLY A 116 10.52 -10.45 1.27
N SER A 117 10.73 -10.22 -0.03
CA SER A 117 9.86 -9.44 -0.90
C SER A 117 8.39 -9.74 -0.64
N SER A 118 7.52 -8.73 -0.73
CA SER A 118 6.06 -8.94 -0.61
C SER A 118 5.53 -9.83 -1.72
N TYR A 119 6.23 -9.90 -2.85
CA TYR A 119 5.89 -10.71 -4.02
C TYR A 119 6.80 -11.95 -4.19
N VAL A 120 6.29 -12.96 -4.88
CA VAL A 120 7.00 -14.08 -5.47
C VAL A 120 6.79 -14.07 -6.98
N GLU A 121 7.81 -14.48 -7.71
CA GLU A 121 7.70 -14.71 -9.15
C GLU A 121 6.92 -16.00 -9.38
N ARG A 122 5.88 -15.92 -10.21
CA ARG A 122 5.16 -17.09 -10.72
C ARG A 122 5.26 -17.10 -12.24
N ARG A 123 5.50 -18.28 -12.82
CA ARG A 123 5.40 -18.50 -14.26
C ARG A 123 3.94 -18.72 -14.63
N VAL A 124 3.47 -17.99 -15.62
CA VAL A 124 2.09 -18.05 -16.12
C VAL A 124 2.10 -18.08 -17.64
N HIS A 125 0.99 -18.53 -18.22
CA HIS A 125 0.76 -18.48 -19.65
C HIS A 125 -0.26 -17.38 -19.95
N VAL A 126 0.10 -16.44 -20.80
CA VAL A 126 -0.76 -15.32 -21.19
C VAL A 126 -0.95 -15.26 -22.69
N GLU A 127 -2.07 -14.72 -23.12
CA GLU A 127 -2.46 -14.59 -24.52
C GLU A 127 -2.47 -13.11 -24.89
N THR A 128 -1.74 -12.70 -25.92
CA THR A 128 -1.75 -11.30 -26.38
C THR A 128 -2.99 -11.02 -27.21
N TYR A 129 -3.53 -9.80 -27.15
CA TYR A 129 -4.72 -9.45 -27.96
C TYR A 129 -4.44 -9.51 -29.47
N ARG A 130 -3.19 -9.26 -29.88
CA ARG A 130 -2.78 -9.28 -31.28
C ARG A 130 -2.74 -10.68 -31.86
N ARG A 131 -2.48 -11.69 -31.04
CA ARG A 131 -2.36 -13.09 -31.45
C ARG A 131 -3.18 -13.99 -30.54
N PRO A 132 -4.51 -13.96 -30.66
CA PRO A 132 -5.36 -14.86 -29.92
C PRO A 132 -4.97 -16.33 -30.18
N GLY A 133 -5.07 -17.17 -29.15
CA GLY A 133 -4.67 -18.58 -29.17
C GLY A 133 -3.17 -18.84 -28.99
N VAL A 134 -2.30 -17.82 -29.11
CA VAL A 134 -0.86 -17.98 -28.89
C VAL A 134 -0.51 -17.67 -27.43
N LEU A 135 -0.07 -18.69 -26.71
CA LEU A 135 0.35 -18.57 -25.31
C LEU A 135 1.83 -18.17 -25.21
N HIS A 136 2.09 -17.16 -24.40
CA HIS A 136 3.43 -16.72 -24.01
C HIS A 136 3.67 -17.12 -22.55
N GLU A 137 4.78 -17.83 -22.29
CA GLU A 137 5.27 -18.02 -20.92
C GLU A 137 5.82 -16.68 -20.40
N ALA A 138 5.29 -16.21 -19.27
CA ALA A 138 5.67 -14.93 -18.67
C ALA A 138 5.80 -15.05 -17.15
N ILE A 139 6.55 -14.14 -16.56
CA ILE A 139 6.67 -13.98 -15.12
C ILE A 139 5.62 -12.98 -14.63
N ILE A 140 4.89 -13.32 -13.57
CA ILE A 140 4.03 -12.40 -12.84
C ILE A 140 4.47 -12.32 -11.38
N PHE A 141 4.28 -11.15 -10.76
CA PHE A 141 4.50 -10.95 -9.33
C PHE A 141 3.21 -11.19 -8.54
N GLU A 142 3.21 -12.23 -7.71
CA GLU A 142 2.09 -12.60 -6.84
C GLU A 142 2.47 -12.38 -5.38
N THR A 143 1.56 -11.87 -4.55
CA THR A 143 1.79 -11.70 -3.12
C THR A 143 2.16 -13.01 -2.45
N ARG A 144 3.26 -13.01 -1.69
CA ARG A 144 3.62 -14.15 -0.84
C ARG A 144 2.46 -14.48 0.10
N PRO A 145 2.04 -15.75 0.23
CA PRO A 145 0.95 -16.12 1.14
C PRO A 145 1.18 -15.62 2.58
N SER A 146 2.43 -15.65 3.06
CA SER A 146 2.81 -15.17 4.39
C SER A 146 2.77 -13.64 4.58
N ARG A 147 2.59 -12.89 3.49
CA ARG A 147 2.63 -11.43 3.44
C ARG A 147 1.31 -10.82 2.99
N THR A 148 0.22 -11.60 2.85
CA THR A 148 -1.08 -11.01 2.54
C THR A 148 -1.52 -10.05 3.65
N VAL A 149 -2.34 -9.05 3.33
CA VAL A 149 -2.95 -8.16 4.33
C VAL A 149 -3.72 -8.96 5.35
N GLU A 150 -4.39 -10.03 4.94
CA GLU A 150 -5.05 -10.99 5.83
C GLU A 150 -4.05 -11.59 6.85
N THR A 151 -2.92 -12.12 6.39
CA THR A 151 -1.91 -12.69 7.29
C THR A 151 -1.30 -11.62 8.20
N TRP A 152 -1.04 -10.44 7.65
CA TRP A 152 -0.55 -9.29 8.41
C TRP A 152 -1.54 -8.89 9.50
N TYR A 153 -2.83 -8.82 9.16
CA TYR A 153 -3.90 -8.48 10.08
C TYR A 153 -4.11 -9.55 11.15
N ARG A 154 -4.12 -10.84 10.79
CA ARG A 154 -4.14 -11.97 11.72
C ARG A 154 -2.95 -11.94 12.69
N ARG A 155 -1.75 -11.53 12.24
CA ARG A 155 -0.58 -11.35 13.12
C ARG A 155 -0.74 -10.13 14.02
N TRP A 156 -1.24 -9.03 13.49
CA TRP A 156 -1.48 -7.80 14.22
C TRP A 156 -2.53 -8.00 15.33
N LEU A 157 -3.65 -8.67 15.04
CA LEU A 157 -4.69 -9.08 15.98
C LEU A 157 -4.17 -9.95 17.13
N ARG A 158 -3.23 -10.85 16.84
CA ARG A 158 -2.67 -11.77 17.84
C ARG A 158 -1.80 -11.07 18.87
N ARG A 159 -1.08 -10.00 18.48
CA ARG A 159 -0.05 -9.36 19.30
C ARG A 159 -0.57 -8.45 20.42
N ASP A 160 -1.83 -8.05 20.42
CA ASP A 160 -2.28 -6.99 21.34
C ASP A 160 -3.71 -7.21 21.88
N VAL A 161 -3.81 -7.66 23.13
CA VAL A 161 -5.08 -7.97 23.82
C VAL A 161 -5.95 -6.72 23.95
N TYR A 162 -5.35 -5.55 24.17
CA TYR A 162 -6.08 -4.28 24.28
C TYR A 162 -6.65 -3.81 22.93
N ARG A 163 -6.00 -4.15 21.82
CA ARG A 163 -6.51 -3.82 20.47
C ARG A 163 -7.67 -4.70 20.04
N ARG A 164 -7.80 -5.93 20.56
CA ARG A 164 -8.99 -6.76 20.33
C ARG A 164 -10.26 -6.07 20.83
N ARG A 165 -10.18 -5.28 21.91
CA ARG A 165 -11.31 -4.46 22.39
C ARG A 165 -11.65 -3.29 21.46
N TRP A 166 -10.65 -2.55 20.98
CA TRP A 166 -10.84 -1.43 20.05
C TRP A 166 -11.44 -1.88 18.71
N LEU A 167 -10.95 -3.01 18.19
CA LEU A 167 -11.50 -3.64 17.01
C LEU A 167 -12.86 -4.24 17.26
N ALA A 168 -13.13 -4.86 18.41
CA ALA A 168 -14.47 -5.33 18.72
C ALA A 168 -15.50 -4.19 18.71
N SER A 169 -15.13 -2.92 18.98
CA SER A 169 -16.05 -1.78 18.79
C SER A 169 -16.19 -1.33 17.33
N GLU A 170 -15.09 -1.17 16.60
CA GLU A 170 -15.12 -0.74 15.18
C GLU A 170 -15.68 -1.83 14.25
N PHE A 171 -15.26 -3.09 14.43
CA PHE A 171 -15.87 -4.25 13.77
C PHE A 171 -17.29 -4.48 14.21
N ARG A 172 -17.71 -4.15 15.44
CA ARG A 172 -19.16 -4.19 15.71
C ARG A 172 -19.88 -3.24 14.79
N CYS A 173 -19.36 -2.04 14.53
CA CYS A 173 -19.99 -1.11 13.60
C CYS A 173 -19.98 -1.62 12.14
N ILE A 174 -18.82 -2.09 11.66
CA ILE A 174 -18.65 -2.60 10.28
C ILE A 174 -19.41 -3.91 10.08
N ALA A 175 -19.30 -4.87 10.99
CA ALA A 175 -20.02 -6.14 10.94
C ALA A 175 -21.52 -5.94 11.14
N THR A 176 -21.99 -5.01 11.97
CA THR A 176 -23.43 -4.70 12.06
C THR A 176 -23.92 -4.11 10.74
N SER A 177 -23.12 -3.27 10.06
CA SER A 177 -23.47 -2.72 8.76
C SER A 177 -23.44 -3.77 7.64
N ALA A 178 -22.44 -4.67 7.64
CA ALA A 178 -22.33 -5.76 6.68
C ALA A 178 -23.41 -6.85 6.90
N MET A 179 -23.69 -7.20 8.16
CA MET A 179 -24.78 -8.11 8.53
C MET A 179 -26.14 -7.50 8.21
N GLY A 180 -26.34 -6.20 8.45
CA GLY A 180 -27.57 -5.51 8.05
C GLY A 180 -27.78 -5.53 6.53
N ALA A 181 -26.72 -5.34 5.74
CA ALA A 181 -26.79 -5.47 4.29
C ALA A 181 -27.11 -6.90 3.83
N LEU A 182 -26.49 -7.91 4.46
CA LEU A 182 -26.75 -9.33 4.19
C LEU A 182 -28.18 -9.73 4.58
N GLU A 183 -28.69 -9.24 5.72
CA GLU A 183 -30.06 -9.47 6.16
C GLU A 183 -31.07 -8.84 5.20
N GLN A 184 -30.78 -7.64 4.68
CA GLN A 184 -31.60 -7.01 3.64
C GLN A 184 -31.62 -7.81 2.33
N GLU A 185 -30.46 -8.33 1.90
CA GLU A 185 -30.36 -9.18 0.70
C GLU A 185 -31.10 -10.51 0.87
N LEU A 186 -30.94 -11.16 2.03
CA LEU A 186 -31.68 -12.40 2.37
C LEU A 186 -33.19 -12.14 2.52
N ALA A 187 -33.59 -11.01 3.08
CA ALA A 187 -34.99 -10.61 3.15
C ALA A 187 -35.58 -10.40 1.74
N ALA A 188 -34.85 -9.73 0.85
CA ALA A 188 -35.25 -9.55 -0.54
C ALA A 188 -35.37 -10.90 -1.28
N GLN A 189 -34.44 -11.83 -1.07
CA GLN A 189 -34.52 -13.19 -1.62
C GLN A 189 -35.70 -13.98 -1.06
N ARG A 190 -36.00 -13.86 0.24
CA ARG A 190 -37.19 -14.51 0.83
C ARG A 190 -38.49 -13.97 0.26
N VAL A 191 -38.57 -12.66 0.01
CA VAL A 191 -39.74 -12.05 -0.64
C VAL A 191 -39.86 -12.54 -2.09
N ALA A 192 -38.76 -12.63 -2.84
CA ALA A 192 -38.77 -13.19 -4.20
C ALA A 192 -39.23 -14.65 -4.21
N ASN A 193 -38.66 -15.50 -3.34
CA ASN A 193 -39.04 -16.91 -3.23
C ASN A 193 -40.48 -17.10 -2.72
N ALA A 194 -40.96 -16.24 -1.82
CA ALA A 194 -42.34 -16.26 -1.34
C ALA A 194 -43.31 -15.81 -2.44
N ALA A 195 -42.94 -14.84 -3.27
CA ALA A 195 -43.73 -14.44 -4.44
C ALA A 195 -43.86 -15.60 -5.44
N ASP A 196 -42.78 -16.36 -5.67
CA ASP A 196 -42.81 -17.56 -6.52
C ASP A 196 -43.67 -18.69 -5.90
N GLN A 197 -43.58 -18.88 -4.57
CA GLN A 197 -44.40 -19.88 -3.87
C GLN A 197 -45.89 -19.50 -3.85
N VAL A 198 -46.23 -18.23 -3.63
CA VAL A 198 -47.61 -17.73 -3.67
C VAL A 198 -48.18 -17.78 -5.10
N ALA A 199 -47.34 -17.56 -6.13
CA ALA A 199 -47.74 -17.80 -7.51
C ALA A 199 -48.02 -19.28 -7.81
N SER A 200 -47.43 -20.20 -7.02
CA SER A 200 -47.60 -21.66 -7.18
C SER A 200 -48.68 -22.29 -6.29
N THR A 201 -49.28 -21.55 -5.35
CA THR A 201 -50.28 -22.09 -4.40
C THR A 201 -51.55 -21.25 -4.36
N SER A 202 -52.52 -21.65 -5.19
CA SER A 202 -53.94 -21.39 -4.89
C SER A 202 -54.43 -22.48 -3.92
N TRP A 203 -55.31 -22.12 -2.98
CA TRP A 203 -56.06 -22.93 -1.98
C TRP A 203 -55.68 -22.76 -0.48
N LEU A 204 -56.36 -21.77 0.17
CA LEU A 204 -56.99 -21.72 1.54
C LEU A 204 -56.21 -22.14 2.83
N PRO A 205 -56.75 -21.91 4.06
CA PRO A 205 -57.30 -20.70 4.67
C PRO A 205 -56.58 -20.29 6.00
N LYS A 206 -56.96 -19.12 6.52
CA LYS A 206 -56.42 -18.46 7.73
C LYS A 206 -56.87 -19.13 9.03
N ASN A 207 -55.95 -19.39 9.95
CA ASN A 207 -56.20 -19.38 11.40
C ASN A 207 -54.92 -19.03 12.19
N GLY A 208 -55.09 -18.17 13.21
CA GLY A 208 -54.01 -17.49 13.92
C GLY A 208 -53.44 -18.24 15.12
N SER A 209 -52.24 -17.85 15.54
CA SER A 209 -51.69 -18.09 16.87
C SER A 209 -50.56 -17.08 17.17
N ALA A 210 -50.51 -16.62 18.42
CA ALA A 210 -49.77 -15.49 18.93
C ALA A 210 -48.25 -15.73 19.04
N ALA A 211 -47.46 -14.68 18.78
CA ALA A 211 -46.02 -14.66 18.96
C ALA A 211 -45.61 -14.01 20.30
N LEU A 212 -44.76 -14.69 21.06
CA LEU A 212 -44.04 -14.14 22.21
C LEU A 212 -42.81 -13.34 21.75
N PRO A 213 -42.37 -12.30 22.49
CA PRO A 213 -41.39 -11.34 22.00
C PRO A 213 -39.94 -11.83 22.15
N LEU A 214 -39.25 -11.85 21.00
CA LEU A 214 -37.95 -12.47 20.68
C LEU A 214 -36.69 -11.80 21.27
N TRP A 215 -36.81 -10.91 22.25
CA TRP A 215 -35.76 -9.92 22.55
C TRP A 215 -34.77 -10.31 23.66
N TYR A 216 -34.96 -11.45 24.34
CA TYR A 216 -34.10 -11.85 25.47
C TYR A 216 -33.13 -13.02 25.19
N THR A 217 -33.26 -13.72 24.07
CA THR A 217 -32.38 -14.86 23.71
C THR A 217 -31.22 -14.50 22.76
N GLN A 218 -31.19 -13.29 22.19
CA GLN A 218 -30.18 -12.91 21.18
C GLN A 218 -28.83 -12.47 21.78
N HIS A 219 -28.75 -12.13 23.07
CA HIS A 219 -27.53 -11.54 23.64
C HIS A 219 -26.49 -12.55 24.16
N ALA A 220 -26.90 -13.77 24.52
CA ALA A 220 -25.98 -14.82 24.97
C ALA A 220 -25.32 -15.59 23.80
N HIS A 221 -26.01 -15.70 22.65
CA HIS A 221 -25.55 -16.49 21.51
C HIS A 221 -24.36 -15.86 20.76
N VAL A 222 -24.20 -14.54 20.79
CA VAL A 222 -23.16 -13.84 19.99
C VAL A 222 -21.75 -14.02 20.58
N LEU A 223 -21.63 -14.28 21.89
CA LEU A 223 -20.35 -14.48 22.57
C LEU A 223 -19.88 -15.94 22.59
N GLU A 224 -20.79 -16.91 22.56
CA GLU A 224 -20.44 -18.33 22.38
C GLU A 224 -20.13 -18.68 20.91
N VAL A 225 -20.86 -18.08 19.95
CA VAL A 225 -20.64 -18.33 18.51
C VAL A 225 -19.25 -17.86 18.04
N THR A 226 -18.64 -16.86 18.70
CA THR A 226 -17.30 -16.38 18.32
C THR A 226 -16.15 -17.27 18.83
N GLN A 227 -16.39 -18.18 19.78
CA GLN A 227 -15.36 -19.11 20.28
C GLN A 227 -15.40 -20.49 19.62
N ALA A 228 -16.45 -20.80 18.85
CA ALA A 228 -16.65 -22.07 18.18
C ALA A 228 -17.01 -21.91 16.69
N LEU A 229 -16.47 -20.91 16.00
CA LEU A 229 -16.67 -20.80 14.54
C LEU A 229 -15.99 -21.99 13.86
N PRO A 230 -16.75 -22.87 13.16
CA PRO A 230 -16.14 -23.88 12.32
C PRO A 230 -15.28 -23.21 11.23
N GLN A 231 -14.30 -23.97 10.70
CA GLN A 231 -13.29 -23.47 9.75
C GLN A 231 -13.94 -22.72 8.55
N ASP A 232 -15.13 -23.16 8.14
CA ASP A 232 -15.95 -22.59 7.07
C ASP A 232 -16.32 -21.10 7.28
N HIS A 233 -16.59 -20.71 8.53
CA HIS A 233 -16.92 -19.33 8.87
C HIS A 233 -15.69 -18.44 8.92
N SER A 234 -14.53 -18.99 9.30
CA SER A 234 -13.26 -18.26 9.24
C SER A 234 -12.87 -17.92 7.80
N ASP A 235 -13.13 -18.83 6.86
CA ASP A 235 -12.88 -18.60 5.44
C ASP A 235 -13.87 -17.60 4.83
N ARG A 236 -15.16 -17.66 5.20
CA ARG A 236 -16.15 -16.64 4.80
C ARG A 236 -15.81 -15.25 5.34
N ILE A 237 -15.42 -15.15 6.62
CA ILE A 237 -14.99 -13.88 7.23
C ILE A 237 -13.70 -13.38 6.56
N ALA A 238 -12.74 -14.26 6.26
CA ALA A 238 -11.55 -13.87 5.51
C ALA A 238 -11.88 -13.32 4.12
N LEU A 239 -12.83 -13.96 3.42
CA LEU A 239 -13.30 -13.52 2.10
C LEU A 239 -14.00 -12.16 2.17
N GLU A 240 -14.85 -11.94 3.18
CA GLU A 240 -15.50 -10.65 3.39
C GLU A 240 -14.54 -9.57 3.90
N MET A 241 -13.53 -9.92 4.71
CA MET A 241 -12.45 -9.01 5.07
C MET A 241 -11.60 -8.64 3.85
N GLU A 242 -11.33 -9.57 2.93
CA GLU A 242 -10.67 -9.32 1.64
C GLU A 242 -11.48 -8.33 0.80
N ARG A 243 -12.82 -8.40 0.85
CA ARG A 243 -13.73 -7.47 0.15
C ARG A 243 -13.88 -6.11 0.83
N VAL A 244 -13.99 -6.08 2.15
CA VAL A 244 -14.40 -4.89 2.90
C VAL A 244 -13.21 -4.04 3.35
N LEU A 245 -12.12 -4.66 3.81
CA LEU A 245 -11.06 -3.93 4.53
C LEU A 245 -9.86 -3.54 3.66
N ILE A 246 -9.71 -4.13 2.48
CA ILE A 246 -8.45 -4.06 1.75
C ILE A 246 -8.70 -3.48 0.35
N ARG A 247 -8.93 -2.17 0.30
CA ARG A 247 -9.08 -1.44 -0.95
C ARG A 247 -7.78 -0.72 -1.32
N PRO A 248 -7.40 -0.66 -2.60
CA PRO A 248 -6.30 0.18 -3.03
C PRO A 248 -6.63 1.65 -2.78
N SER A 249 -5.61 2.52 -2.68
CA SER A 249 -5.90 3.95 -2.70
C SER A 249 -6.43 4.38 -4.08
N MET A 250 -7.18 5.49 -4.11
CA MET A 250 -7.60 6.13 -5.37
C MET A 250 -6.42 6.46 -6.28
N ARG A 251 -5.29 6.89 -5.69
CA ARG A 251 -4.08 7.24 -6.43
C ARG A 251 -3.50 6.00 -7.13
N TYR A 252 -3.37 4.89 -6.40
CA TYR A 252 -2.84 3.65 -6.96
C TYR A 252 -3.77 3.05 -8.01
N LEU A 253 -5.08 3.05 -7.77
CA LEU A 253 -6.06 2.58 -8.75
C LEU A 253 -6.10 3.47 -9.99
N GLY A 254 -5.91 4.79 -9.83
CA GLY A 254 -5.74 5.73 -10.94
C GLY A 254 -4.61 5.31 -11.87
N LEU A 255 -3.44 4.95 -11.33
CA LEU A 255 -2.32 4.44 -12.14
C LEU A 255 -2.69 3.19 -12.94
N ILE A 256 -3.46 2.26 -12.36
CA ILE A 256 -3.90 1.05 -13.07
C ILE A 256 -4.88 1.42 -14.19
N ARG A 257 -5.85 2.30 -13.93
CA ARG A 257 -6.85 2.76 -14.91
C ARG A 257 -6.21 3.52 -16.07
N ASP A 258 -5.31 4.45 -15.77
CA ASP A 258 -4.58 5.24 -16.77
C ASP A 258 -3.71 4.33 -17.63
N GLY A 259 -3.00 3.39 -17.01
CA GLY A 259 -2.22 2.38 -17.73
C GLY A 259 -3.08 1.47 -18.60
N ALA A 260 -4.25 1.06 -18.09
CA ALA A 260 -5.18 0.21 -18.82
C ALA A 260 -5.73 0.93 -20.07
N LEU A 261 -6.04 2.21 -19.94
CA LEU A 261 -6.43 3.07 -21.06
C LEU A 261 -5.27 3.24 -22.06
N GLN A 262 -4.08 3.61 -21.58
CA GLN A 262 -2.88 3.82 -22.40
C GLN A 262 -2.50 2.58 -23.22
N SER A 263 -2.63 1.40 -22.62
CA SER A 263 -2.21 0.13 -23.23
C SER A 263 -3.30 -0.50 -24.12
N GLY A 264 -4.48 0.12 -24.22
CA GLY A 264 -5.60 -0.43 -24.97
C GLY A 264 -6.14 -1.73 -24.38
N LEU A 265 -6.22 -1.84 -23.04
CA LEU A 265 -6.89 -2.98 -22.41
C LEU A 265 -8.38 -3.00 -22.75
N ASP A 266 -8.98 -4.19 -22.65
CA ASP A 266 -10.36 -4.44 -23.01
C ASP A 266 -11.33 -3.46 -22.32
N ALA A 267 -12.38 -3.05 -23.04
CA ALA A 267 -13.30 -2.04 -22.55
C ALA A 267 -14.15 -2.51 -21.36
N ASP A 268 -14.56 -3.78 -21.34
CA ASP A 268 -15.27 -4.37 -20.21
C ASP A 268 -14.34 -4.50 -18.99
N TYR A 269 -13.09 -4.88 -19.21
CA TYR A 269 -12.11 -4.90 -18.12
C TYR A 269 -11.85 -3.51 -17.54
N ARG A 270 -11.77 -2.47 -18.37
CA ARG A 270 -11.63 -1.08 -17.91
C ARG A 270 -12.85 -0.63 -17.09
N ARG A 271 -14.08 -0.97 -17.52
CA ARG A 271 -15.30 -0.75 -16.74
C ARG A 271 -15.26 -1.48 -15.40
N LEU A 272 -14.77 -2.72 -15.37
CA LEU A 272 -14.59 -3.47 -14.13
C LEU A 272 -13.62 -2.75 -13.17
N LEU A 273 -12.51 -2.18 -13.66
CA LEU A 273 -11.60 -1.38 -12.84
C LEU A 273 -12.27 -0.12 -12.24
N GLU A 274 -13.30 0.41 -12.89
CA GLU A 274 -14.08 1.54 -12.37
C GLU A 274 -14.95 1.16 -11.16
N THR A 275 -15.48 -0.07 -11.13
CA THR A 275 -16.38 -0.54 -10.06
C THR A 275 -15.68 -0.78 -8.72
N TYR A 276 -14.37 -1.05 -8.70
CA TYR A 276 -13.59 -1.28 -7.46
C TYR A 276 -13.65 -0.11 -6.44
N MET A 277 -14.16 1.07 -6.81
CA MET A 277 -14.32 2.23 -5.91
C MET A 277 -15.76 2.56 -5.51
N VAL A 278 -16.76 2.20 -6.33
CA VAL A 278 -18.13 2.75 -6.20
C VAL A 278 -18.79 2.32 -4.88
N HIS A 279 -18.41 1.17 -4.33
CA HIS A 279 -18.97 0.66 -3.09
C HIS A 279 -18.43 1.31 -1.79
N TRP A 280 -17.82 2.53 -1.83
CA TRP A 280 -17.41 3.26 -0.61
C TRP A 280 -18.46 4.26 -0.09
N ARG A 281 -19.57 4.48 -0.80
CA ARG A 281 -20.71 5.16 -0.17
C ARG A 281 -21.41 4.19 0.80
N VAL A 282 -20.71 3.80 1.87
CA VAL A 282 -21.39 3.48 3.11
C VAL A 282 -22.02 4.80 3.52
N SER A 283 -23.31 4.90 3.27
CA SER A 283 -24.19 5.90 3.86
C SER A 283 -24.14 5.72 5.37
N CYS A 284 -23.07 6.11 6.06
CA CYS A 284 -23.19 6.41 7.48
C CYS A 284 -23.86 7.78 7.55
N PRO A 285 -25.11 7.89 8.05
CA PRO A 285 -25.76 9.18 8.25
C PRO A 285 -24.95 10.09 9.19
N CYS A 286 -24.01 9.51 9.94
CA CYS A 286 -23.13 10.17 10.90
C CYS A 286 -21.99 11.01 10.29
N ALA A 287 -21.57 10.75 9.04
CA ALA A 287 -20.35 11.32 8.46
C ALA A 287 -20.55 12.64 7.69
N ALA A 288 -21.77 13.17 7.62
CA ALA A 288 -22.13 14.35 6.82
C ALA A 288 -21.82 15.71 7.51
N ARG A 289 -20.67 15.85 8.19
CA ARG A 289 -20.18 17.17 8.65
C ARG A 289 -18.86 17.52 7.96
N PRO A 290 -18.76 18.67 7.27
CA PRO A 290 -17.51 19.10 6.64
C PRO A 290 -16.47 19.44 7.72
N GLN A 291 -15.26 18.88 7.61
CA GLN A 291 -14.13 19.21 8.49
C GLN A 291 -13.17 20.21 7.81
N PRO A 292 -13.03 21.46 8.32
CA PRO A 292 -12.11 22.46 7.77
C PRO A 292 -10.63 22.29 8.21
N LEU A 293 -10.30 21.22 8.96
CA LEU A 293 -8.99 21.09 9.64
C LEU A 293 -7.86 20.50 8.78
N GLN A 294 -8.15 19.90 7.63
CA GLN A 294 -7.14 19.16 6.86
C GLN A 294 -6.24 20.06 5.98
N GLY A 295 -6.67 21.29 5.67
CA GLY A 295 -5.88 22.25 4.88
C GLY A 295 -4.72 22.90 5.66
N TRP A 296 -4.85 23.09 6.97
CA TRP A 296 -3.90 23.88 7.76
C TRP A 296 -2.70 23.08 8.29
N LEU A 297 -2.88 21.79 8.61
CA LEU A 297 -1.78 20.92 9.07
C LEU A 297 -0.68 20.72 8.02
N THR A 298 -1.04 20.81 6.73
CA THR A 298 -0.10 20.68 5.61
C THR A 298 0.79 21.93 5.44
N VAL A 299 0.32 23.10 5.87
CA VAL A 299 1.06 24.37 5.76
C VAL A 299 2.10 24.51 6.88
N SER A 300 1.79 24.07 8.10
CA SER A 300 2.70 24.23 9.25
C SER A 300 3.93 23.30 9.23
N VAL A 301 3.86 22.14 8.58
CA VAL A 301 4.99 21.19 8.47
C VAL A 301 6.04 21.63 7.43
N ASN A 302 5.67 22.51 6.49
CA ASN A 302 6.57 22.97 5.42
C ASN A 302 7.49 24.15 5.80
N MET A 303 7.22 24.87 6.90
CA MET A 303 8.00 26.08 7.23
C MET A 303 9.22 25.85 8.17
N SER A 304 9.45 24.64 8.68
CA SER A 304 10.52 24.38 9.68
C SER A 304 11.53 23.29 9.29
N THR A 305 11.36 22.65 8.13
CA THR A 305 12.15 21.49 7.69
C THR A 305 13.54 21.77 7.07
N PRO A 306 13.80 22.88 6.33
CA PRO A 306 15.09 23.03 5.62
C PRO A 306 16.32 23.12 6.54
N GLY A 307 16.18 23.79 7.69
CA GLY A 307 17.28 23.94 8.65
C GLY A 307 17.64 22.64 9.38
N PHE A 308 16.62 21.85 9.73
CA PHE A 308 16.79 20.59 10.44
C PHE A 308 17.49 19.53 9.57
N PHE A 309 17.12 19.42 8.28
CA PHE A 309 17.76 18.48 7.36
C PHE A 309 19.20 18.89 7.01
N ARG A 310 19.50 20.19 6.87
CA ARG A 310 20.88 20.67 6.71
C ARG A 310 21.77 20.34 7.91
N TRP A 311 21.24 20.47 9.13
CA TRP A 311 21.97 20.11 10.35
C TRP A 311 22.18 18.60 10.49
N LEU A 312 21.16 17.78 10.21
CA LEU A 312 21.28 16.31 10.19
C LEU A 312 22.31 15.83 9.16
N TRP A 313 22.33 16.44 7.98
CA TRP A 313 23.30 16.15 6.92
C TRP A 313 24.73 16.50 7.34
N TRP A 314 24.94 17.69 7.93
CA TRP A 314 26.24 18.10 8.47
C TRP A 314 26.73 17.19 9.61
N ALA A 315 25.84 16.80 10.52
CA ALA A 315 26.15 15.86 11.60
C ALA A 315 26.48 14.44 11.08
N HIS A 316 25.91 14.05 9.93
CA HIS A 316 26.23 12.78 9.27
C HIS A 316 27.62 12.82 8.64
N LEU A 317 27.95 13.91 7.94
CA LEU A 317 29.25 14.12 7.30
C LEU A 317 30.41 14.24 8.31
N THR A 318 30.16 14.79 9.50
CA THR A 318 31.19 14.94 10.56
C THR A 318 31.41 13.69 11.41
N GLY A 319 30.87 12.53 11.02
CA GLY A 319 31.13 11.25 11.69
C GLY A 319 30.45 11.07 13.05
N ARG A 320 29.56 11.98 13.47
CA ARG A 320 28.90 11.95 14.79
C ARG A 320 27.66 11.03 14.83
N LYS A 321 27.81 9.82 14.29
CA LYS A 321 26.73 8.82 14.14
C LYS A 321 26.08 8.42 15.47
N ARG A 322 26.82 8.43 16.59
CA ARG A 322 26.27 8.09 17.92
C ARG A 322 25.31 9.17 18.45
N VAL A 323 25.65 10.45 18.26
CA VAL A 323 24.82 11.58 18.69
C VAL A 323 23.53 11.65 17.87
N LEU A 324 23.64 11.44 16.55
CA LEU A 324 22.47 11.36 15.66
C LEU A 324 21.52 10.22 16.03
N ARG A 325 22.06 9.04 16.35
CA ARG A 325 21.25 7.88 16.75
C ARG A 325 20.56 8.13 18.08
N PHE A 326 21.24 8.75 19.05
CA PHE A 326 20.66 9.12 20.34
C PHE A 326 19.54 10.15 20.19
N LEU A 327 19.77 11.23 19.43
CA LEU A 327 18.78 12.28 19.22
C LEU A 327 17.57 11.80 18.41
N TYR A 328 17.78 10.94 17.41
CA TYR A 328 16.69 10.32 16.67
C TYR A 328 15.83 9.41 17.58
N GLN A 329 16.46 8.62 18.44
CA GLN A 329 15.74 7.78 19.40
C GLN A 329 14.98 8.61 20.44
N LEU A 330 15.56 9.71 20.92
CA LEU A 330 14.92 10.63 21.85
C LEU A 330 13.73 11.33 21.20
N TRP A 331 13.91 11.84 19.97
CA TRP A 331 12.86 12.47 19.18
C TRP A 331 11.73 11.49 18.89
N ASN A 332 12.02 10.27 18.45
CA ASN A 332 11.00 9.28 18.12
C ASN A 332 10.21 8.85 19.37
N ARG A 333 10.89 8.63 20.50
CA ARG A 333 10.22 8.31 21.79
C ARG A 333 9.35 9.45 22.29
N TRP A 334 9.81 10.69 22.16
CA TRP A 334 9.04 11.86 22.59
C TRP A 334 7.86 12.16 21.65
N PHE A 335 8.08 12.15 20.34
CA PHE A 335 7.06 12.36 19.31
C PHE A 335 5.92 11.35 19.43
N LEU A 336 6.25 10.07 19.65
CA LEU A 336 5.24 9.04 19.90
C LEU A 336 4.47 9.27 21.22
N ARG A 337 5.12 9.77 22.29
CA ARG A 337 4.44 10.10 23.55
C ARG A 337 3.51 11.31 23.41
N VAL A 338 3.93 12.33 22.67
CA VAL A 338 3.11 13.52 22.40
C VAL A 338 1.92 13.18 21.52
N LEU A 339 2.12 12.40 20.45
CA LEU A 339 1.01 11.90 19.63
C LEU A 339 0.05 11.03 20.44
N SER A 340 0.57 10.17 21.33
CA SER A 340 -0.27 9.34 22.20
C SER A 340 -1.06 10.18 23.21
N PHE A 341 -0.44 11.23 23.77
CA PHE A 341 -1.11 12.17 24.68
C PHE A 341 -2.23 12.93 23.98
N PHE A 342 -1.99 13.48 22.79
CA PHE A 342 -3.03 14.17 22.01
C PHE A 342 -4.12 13.23 21.51
N ALA A 343 -3.79 12.00 21.13
CA ALA A 343 -4.78 10.98 20.78
C ALA A 343 -5.68 10.64 21.99
N MET A 344 -5.07 10.46 23.17
CA MET A 344 -5.80 10.20 24.43
C MET A 344 -6.67 11.38 24.84
N GLU A 345 -6.16 12.61 24.79
CA GLU A 345 -6.93 13.84 25.08
C GLU A 345 -8.11 14.01 24.13
N ARG A 346 -7.92 13.76 22.82
CA ARG A 346 -8.99 13.83 21.82
C ARG A 346 -10.12 12.85 22.13
N GLU A 347 -9.77 11.65 22.60
CA GLU A 347 -10.76 10.63 22.98
C GLU A 347 -11.42 10.93 24.33
N LEU A 348 -10.66 11.38 25.33
CA LEU A 348 -11.22 11.80 26.62
C LEU A 348 -12.21 12.97 26.43
N HIS A 349 -11.90 13.88 25.51
CA HIS A 349 -12.75 15.01 25.16
C HIS A 349 -13.98 14.57 24.33
N ALA A 350 -13.85 13.58 23.44
CA ALA A 350 -14.97 12.99 22.71
C ALA A 350 -15.92 12.21 23.65
N MET A 351 -15.38 11.46 24.61
CA MET A 351 -16.15 10.75 25.64
C MET A 351 -16.86 11.73 26.58
N ARG A 352 -16.19 12.81 27.01
CA ARG A 352 -16.81 13.88 27.82
C ARG A 352 -17.86 14.66 27.03
N LEU A 353 -17.73 14.78 25.70
CA LEU A 353 -18.78 15.38 24.86
C LEU A 353 -19.98 14.45 24.74
N ALA A 354 -19.76 13.15 24.51
CA ALA A 354 -20.82 12.15 24.41
C ALA A 354 -21.61 11.98 25.73
N GLN A 355 -20.95 12.17 26.88
CA GLN A 355 -21.63 12.21 28.19
C GLN A 355 -22.38 13.51 28.48
N ARG A 356 -22.08 14.61 27.78
CA ARG A 356 -22.67 15.94 28.04
C ARG A 356 -23.74 16.36 27.04
N THR A 357 -24.02 15.59 25.99
CA THR A 357 -25.07 15.88 24.99
C THR A 357 -26.52 15.74 25.49
N HIS A 358 -26.76 15.93 26.80
CA HIS A 358 -28.08 16.25 27.35
C HIS A 358 -28.20 17.69 27.89
N ALA A 359 -27.20 18.57 27.77
CA ALA A 359 -27.37 19.98 28.11
C ALA A 359 -26.57 20.91 27.19
N CYS A 360 -27.24 21.99 26.76
CA CYS A 360 -26.75 23.06 25.88
C CYS A 360 -25.32 23.52 26.21
N ILE A 361 -24.47 23.69 25.18
CA ILE A 361 -23.14 24.28 25.32
C ILE A 361 -23.05 25.56 24.51
N GLY A 362 -22.89 26.68 25.23
CA GLY A 362 -22.34 27.94 24.69
C GLY A 362 -20.86 28.09 25.05
N LYS A 363 -20.02 28.36 24.03
CA LYS A 363 -18.77 29.15 24.03
C LYS A 363 -17.45 28.75 24.77
N PRO A 364 -17.15 27.55 25.31
CA PRO A 364 -15.81 27.26 25.84
C PRO A 364 -14.78 26.78 24.79
N GLN A 365 -15.21 26.41 23.57
CA GLN A 365 -14.33 25.77 22.59
C GLN A 365 -13.24 26.70 22.02
N VAL A 366 -13.49 28.00 21.99
CA VAL A 366 -12.55 28.99 21.45
C VAL A 366 -11.36 29.15 22.41
N LEU A 367 -11.59 29.19 23.73
CA LEU A 367 -10.54 29.41 24.71
C LEU A 367 -9.54 28.23 24.76
N LEU A 368 -10.03 27.00 24.71
CA LEU A 368 -9.17 25.81 24.73
C LEU A 368 -8.28 25.73 23.47
N HIS A 369 -8.81 26.15 22.31
CA HIS A 369 -8.04 26.23 21.07
C HIS A 369 -6.92 27.28 21.17
N TRP A 370 -7.20 28.47 21.70
CA TRP A 370 -6.18 29.50 21.89
C TRP A 370 -5.11 29.11 22.90
N VAL A 371 -5.48 28.42 23.98
CA VAL A 371 -4.52 27.89 24.95
C VAL A 371 -3.59 26.86 24.30
N ALA A 372 -4.13 25.94 23.48
CA ALA A 372 -3.33 24.94 22.79
C ALA A 372 -2.37 25.57 21.76
N VAL A 373 -2.83 26.55 20.99
CA VAL A 373 -1.99 27.29 20.02
C VAL A 373 -0.89 28.08 20.72
N TYR A 374 -1.21 28.75 21.84
CA TYR A 374 -0.24 29.48 22.64
C TYR A 374 0.82 28.54 23.21
N PHE A 375 0.41 27.39 23.77
CA PHE A 375 1.32 26.41 24.35
C PHE A 375 2.27 25.80 23.30
N CYS A 376 1.75 25.47 22.12
CA CYS A 376 2.59 24.97 21.01
C CYS A 376 3.60 26.03 20.55
N SER A 377 3.19 27.29 20.48
CA SER A 377 4.06 28.40 20.05
C SER A 377 5.19 28.65 21.05
N VAL A 378 4.90 28.61 22.35
CA VAL A 378 5.90 28.75 23.42
C VAL A 378 6.90 27.60 23.40
N ILE A 379 6.44 26.35 23.20
CA ILE A 379 7.33 25.19 23.08
C ILE A 379 8.27 25.33 21.86
N ILE A 380 7.74 25.73 20.70
CA ILE A 380 8.56 25.93 19.49
C ILE A 380 9.61 27.02 19.74
N LEU A 381 9.23 28.13 20.40
CA LEU A 381 10.14 29.22 20.71
C LEU A 381 11.28 28.76 21.65
N ILE A 382 10.95 28.08 22.75
CA ILE A 382 11.93 27.57 23.73
C ILE A 382 12.93 26.60 23.07
N TRP A 383 12.49 25.80 22.09
CA TRP A 383 13.35 24.81 21.43
C TRP A 383 14.16 25.35 20.25
N THR A 384 13.66 26.35 19.54
CA THR A 384 14.36 26.92 18.38
C THR A 384 15.33 28.03 18.75
N LEU A 385 15.06 28.77 19.85
CA LEU A 385 15.90 29.87 20.31
C LEU A 385 17.36 29.44 20.64
N PRO A 386 17.63 28.32 21.33
CA PRO A 386 19.00 27.88 21.61
C PRO A 386 19.77 27.47 20.36
N ILE A 387 19.08 26.90 19.37
CA ILE A 387 19.67 26.51 18.08
C ILE A 387 20.06 27.76 17.28
N ALA A 388 19.18 28.76 17.25
CA ALA A 388 19.46 30.04 16.61
C ALA A 388 20.60 30.80 17.31
N LEU A 389 20.61 30.84 18.65
CA LEU A 389 21.70 31.45 19.42
C LEU A 389 23.04 30.73 19.19
N ALA A 390 23.04 29.39 19.14
CA ALA A 390 24.24 28.63 18.83
C ALA A 390 24.75 28.93 17.41
N GLY A 391 23.86 29.05 16.42
CA GLY A 391 24.24 29.47 15.07
C GLY A 391 24.92 30.85 15.04
N LEU A 392 24.40 31.81 15.81
CA LEU A 392 24.96 33.16 15.92
C LEU A 392 26.31 33.19 16.67
N LEU A 393 26.44 32.41 17.75
CA LEU A 393 27.65 32.38 18.56
C LEU A 393 28.80 31.63 17.88
N TYR A 394 28.50 30.56 17.14
CA TYR A 394 29.52 29.75 16.45
C TYR A 394 29.79 30.19 15.00
N GLY A 395 28.95 31.05 14.42
CA GLY A 395 29.07 31.50 13.03
C GLY A 395 30.11 32.60 12.76
N LYS A 396 30.68 33.24 13.79
CA LYS A 396 31.62 34.37 13.62
C LYS A 396 33.11 33.98 13.54
N GLY A 397 33.45 32.69 13.57
CA GLY A 397 34.82 32.26 13.86
C GLY A 397 35.69 31.71 12.72
N ASN A 398 35.23 31.57 11.47
CA ASN A 398 36.04 30.92 10.43
C ASN A 398 35.87 31.57 9.04
N PHE A 399 36.56 32.68 8.83
CA PHE A 399 37.06 33.07 7.50
C PHE A 399 38.54 32.69 7.43
N PHE A 400 38.85 31.47 6.99
CA PHE A 400 40.22 31.09 6.65
C PHE A 400 40.52 31.50 5.21
N HIS A 401 41.57 32.29 5.03
CA HIS A 401 42.21 32.52 3.74
C HIS A 401 42.61 31.18 3.11
N VAL A 402 42.01 30.87 1.96
CA VAL A 402 42.49 29.83 1.06
C VAL A 402 43.79 30.33 0.43
N ARG A 403 44.94 29.78 0.83
CA ARG A 403 46.20 29.96 0.09
C ARG A 403 46.13 29.15 -1.21
N PRO A 404 46.52 29.72 -2.37
CA PRO A 404 46.63 28.96 -3.60
C PRO A 404 47.79 27.96 -3.50
N SER A 405 47.51 26.71 -3.79
CA SER A 405 48.49 25.62 -3.90
C SER A 405 49.29 25.73 -5.19
N THR A 406 50.61 25.75 -5.07
CA THR A 406 51.62 25.65 -6.12
C THR A 406 51.49 24.34 -6.90
N PRO A 407 51.64 24.33 -8.24
CA PRO A 407 51.60 23.09 -9.01
C PRO A 407 52.86 22.25 -8.80
N ALA A 408 52.67 20.95 -8.56
CA ALA A 408 53.72 19.97 -8.44
C ALA A 408 54.33 19.64 -9.83
N LEU A 409 55.65 19.70 -9.90
CA LEU A 409 56.47 19.24 -11.03
C LEU A 409 56.29 17.74 -11.28
N VAL A 410 55.99 17.39 -12.53
CA VAL A 410 55.95 16.03 -13.07
C VAL A 410 57.38 15.57 -13.37
N PRO A 411 57.88 14.46 -12.80
CA PRO A 411 59.15 13.89 -13.22
C PRO A 411 58.99 13.11 -14.53
N GLY A 412 59.93 13.35 -15.45
CA GLY A 412 59.93 12.84 -16.81
C GLY A 412 60.11 11.33 -16.94
N ASN A 413 59.43 10.77 -17.95
CA ASN A 413 59.56 9.39 -18.39
C ASN A 413 60.94 9.16 -19.03
N ALA A 414 61.73 8.28 -18.43
CA ALA A 414 62.92 7.72 -19.04
C ALA A 414 62.55 6.68 -20.11
N ALA A 415 63.16 6.81 -21.29
CA ALA A 415 63.05 5.88 -22.41
C ALA A 415 63.72 4.52 -22.10
N PRO A 416 63.19 3.38 -22.60
CA PRO A 416 63.86 2.10 -22.48
C PRO A 416 64.99 1.97 -23.50
N ALA A 417 66.18 1.67 -22.98
CA ALA A 417 67.38 1.37 -23.75
C ALA A 417 67.21 0.09 -24.59
N ALA A 418 67.56 0.19 -25.86
CA ALA A 418 67.75 -0.92 -26.77
C ALA A 418 68.91 -1.82 -26.30
N ARG A 419 68.69 -3.12 -26.23
CA ARG A 419 69.76 -4.13 -26.24
C ARG A 419 69.62 -4.98 -27.50
N SER A 420 70.41 -4.62 -28.49
CA SER A 420 70.87 -5.50 -29.56
C SER A 420 72.11 -6.26 -29.07
N ALA A 421 72.10 -7.58 -29.17
CA ALA A 421 73.34 -8.36 -29.30
C ALA A 421 73.04 -9.62 -30.12
N ASN A 422 73.68 -9.64 -31.29
CA ASN A 422 73.70 -10.70 -32.28
C ASN A 422 74.77 -11.75 -31.90
N VAL A 423 74.45 -13.03 -32.12
CA VAL A 423 75.18 -14.00 -32.96
C VAL A 423 76.63 -14.40 -32.58
N HIS A 424 76.85 -15.67 -32.19
CA HIS A 424 77.50 -16.74 -32.99
C HIS A 424 77.83 -18.00 -32.15
N ALA A 425 77.58 -19.16 -32.76
CA ALA A 425 78.13 -20.52 -32.58
C ALA A 425 77.04 -21.58 -32.33
#